data_AF-A0A6I3BC10-F1
#
_entry.id   AF-A0A6I3BC10-F1
#
_cell.length_a   1.000
_cell.length_b   1.000
_cell.length_c   1.000
_cell.angle_alpha   90.00
_cell.angle_beta   90.00
_cell.angle_gamma   90.00
#
_symmetry.space_group_name_H-M   'P 1'
#
loop_
_entity.id
_entity.type
_entity.pdbx_description
1 polymer ?
#
loop_
_entity_poly.entity_id
_entity_poly.type
_entity_poly.pdbx_seq_one_letter_code
_entity_poly.pdbx_strand_id
1 'polypeptide(L)' 'MTSLYEEVRGDQPGEVPVRRVSIRVNGVNRTADIEPRLLLAHFIRQGLRLTGTHVGCDTTNCGACTVLL' A
#
# COMPACT_ATOMS: atom_id res chain seq x y z
N MET A 1 -17.50 7.70 -13.61
CA MET A 1 -16.07 7.87 -13.27
C MET A 1 -15.99 8.59 -11.93
N THR A 2 -16.56 7.96 -10.90
CA THR A 2 -16.66 8.48 -9.54
C THR A 2 -16.23 7.36 -8.63
N SER A 3 -15.09 7.59 -7.98
CA SER A 3 -14.66 7.07 -6.68
C SER A 3 -14.96 5.58 -6.40
N LEU A 4 -13.96 4.72 -6.61
CA LEU A 4 -13.88 3.37 -6.03
C LEU A 4 -13.58 3.39 -4.51
N TYR A 5 -13.74 4.53 -3.84
CA TYR A 5 -13.25 4.75 -2.48
C TYR A 5 -14.32 5.27 -1.49
N GLU A 6 -15.58 5.42 -1.90
CA GLU A 6 -16.63 6.05 -1.05
C GLU A 6 -17.69 5.12 -0.46
N GLU A 7 -17.75 3.83 -0.82
CA GLU A 7 -18.85 2.95 -0.39
C GLU A 7 -18.40 1.63 0.26
N VAL A 8 -17.68 1.69 1.38
CA VAL A 8 -17.50 0.49 2.23
C VAL A 8 -18.18 0.73 3.57
N ARG A 9 -19.50 0.51 3.59
CA ARG A 9 -20.29 0.27 4.79
C ARG A 9 -20.27 -1.24 5.03
N GLY A 10 -19.56 -1.65 6.08
CA GLY A 10 -19.26 -3.04 6.35
C GLY A 10 -20.44 -3.90 6.77
N ASP A 11 -20.20 -5.21 6.62
CA ASP A 11 -20.90 -6.39 7.15
C ASP A 11 -21.27 -7.40 6.04
N GLN A 12 -20.26 -8.00 5.40
CA GLN A 12 -20.40 -9.25 4.64
C GLN A 12 -19.30 -10.27 5.01
N PRO A 13 -19.64 -11.57 5.18
CA PRO A 13 -18.65 -12.62 5.39
C PRO A 13 -17.83 -12.80 4.09
N GLY A 14 -16.66 -12.17 4.04
CA GLY A 14 -15.82 -12.04 2.85
C GLY A 14 -15.07 -10.70 2.73
N GLU A 15 -15.35 -9.73 3.60
CA GLU A 15 -14.72 -8.41 3.60
C GLU A 15 -13.32 -8.45 4.24
N VAL A 16 -12.28 -8.05 3.48
CA VAL A 16 -10.91 -8.01 3.98
C VAL A 16 -10.76 -6.80 4.90
N PRO A 17 -10.36 -6.98 6.17
CA PRO A 17 -10.32 -5.88 7.12
C PRO A 17 -9.25 -4.86 6.70
N VAL A 18 -9.65 -3.62 6.46
CA VAL A 18 -8.74 -2.51 6.18
C VAL A 18 -8.30 -1.80 7.47
N ARG A 19 -7.09 -1.25 7.47
CA ARG A 19 -6.49 -0.52 8.59
C ARG A 19 -5.97 0.83 8.13
N ARG A 20 -6.25 1.87 8.91
CA ARG A 20 -5.70 3.21 8.69
C ARG A 20 -4.23 3.24 9.07
N VAL A 21 -3.37 3.62 8.13
CA VAL A 21 -1.93 3.77 8.34
C VAL A 21 -1.48 5.16 7.91
N SER A 22 -0.61 5.78 8.69
CA SER A 22 0.05 7.06 8.37
C SER A 22 1.56 6.87 8.35
N ILE A 23 2.19 7.17 7.22
CA ILE A 23 3.64 7.08 7.03
C ILE A 23 4.18 8.33 6.35
N ARG A 24 5.46 8.65 6.60
CA ARG A 24 6.16 9.72 5.89
C ARG A 24 7.03 9.13 4.79
N VAL A 25 6.77 9.49 3.54
CA VAL A 25 7.54 9.03 2.38
C VAL A 25 8.18 10.24 1.73
N ASN A 26 9.51 10.25 1.64
CA ASN A 26 10.30 11.35 1.08
C ASN A 26 9.91 12.73 1.66
N GLY A 27 9.75 12.78 2.99
CA GLY A 27 9.36 14.01 3.71
C GLY A 27 7.86 14.33 3.69
N VAL A 28 7.05 13.66 2.88
CA VAL A 28 5.61 13.92 2.74
C VAL A 28 4.80 12.91 3.55
N ASN A 29 3.92 13.38 4.43
CA ASN A 29 2.99 12.52 5.16
C ASN A 29 1.90 11.97 4.21
N ARG A 30 1.69 10.66 4.27
CA ARG A 30 0.69 9.92 3.50
C ARG A 30 -0.16 9.08 4.46
N THR A 31 -1.47 9.18 4.34
CA THR A 31 -2.42 8.39 5.13
C THR A 31 -3.32 7.62 4.18
N ALA A 32 -3.49 6.33 4.44
CA ALA A 32 -4.36 5.47 3.62
C ALA A 32 -4.98 4.37 4.48
N ASP A 33 -6.19 3.95 4.10
CA ASP A 33 -6.83 2.75 4.62
C ASP A 33 -6.40 1.58 3.72
N ILE A 34 -5.63 0.64 4.28
CA ILE A 34 -4.98 -0.44 3.52
C ILE A 34 -5.27 -1.81 4.13
N GLU A 35 -5.26 -2.84 3.30
CA GLU A 35 -5.31 -4.21 3.76
C GLU A 35 -3.98 -4.59 4.45
N PRO A 36 -3.99 -5.30 5.59
CA PRO A 36 -2.78 -5.69 6.33
C PRO A 36 -1.77 -6.51 5.53
N ARG A 37 -2.24 -7.23 4.50
CA ARG A 37 -1.39 -8.05 3.60
C ARG A 37 -0.73 -7.25 2.48
N LEU A 38 -1.06 -5.97 2.32
CA LEU A 38 -0.47 -5.13 1.28
C LEU A 38 0.99 -4.81 1.62
N LEU A 39 1.92 -5.29 0.80
CA LEU A 39 3.35 -5.00 0.99
C LEU A 39 3.65 -3.51 0.76
N LEU A 40 4.56 -2.96 1.57
CA LEU A 40 4.99 -1.56 1.46
C LEU A 40 5.53 -1.24 0.04
N ALA A 41 6.29 -2.15 -0.57
CA ALA A 41 6.79 -1.97 -1.93
C ALA A 41 5.67 -1.79 -2.96
N HIS A 42 4.55 -2.53 -2.82
CA HIS A 42 3.38 -2.36 -3.68
C HIS A 42 2.62 -1.07 -3.34
N PHE A 43 2.48 -0.74 -2.05
CA PHE A 43 1.84 0.52 -1.66
C PHE A 43 2.59 1.74 -2.23
N ILE A 44 3.92 1.78 -2.16
CA ILE A 44 4.73 2.86 -2.73
C ILE A 44 4.57 2.93 -4.25
N ARG A 45 4.70 1.79 -4.95
CA ARG A 45 4.65 1.74 -6.41
C ARG A 45 3.28 2.02 -7.01
N GLN A 46 2.24 1.37 -6.48
CA GLN A 46 0.91 1.36 -7.07
C GLN A 46 -0.04 2.31 -6.34
N GLY A 47 -0.01 2.30 -5.00
CA GLY A 47 -0.83 3.19 -4.17
C GLY A 47 -0.40 4.65 -4.29
N LEU A 48 0.88 4.93 -4.02
CA LEU A 48 1.44 6.29 -4.08
C LEU A 48 1.98 6.69 -5.46
N ARG A 49 2.01 5.75 -6.42
CA ARG A 49 2.54 5.95 -7.78
C ARG A 49 4.00 6.40 -7.84
N LEU A 50 4.80 6.03 -6.84
CA LEU A 50 6.24 6.27 -6.79
C LEU A 50 6.99 5.04 -7.32
N THR A 51 7.27 5.02 -8.61
CA THR A 51 7.69 3.80 -9.32
C THR A 51 9.19 3.47 -9.22
N GLY A 52 9.97 4.25 -8.47
CA GLY A 52 11.43 4.06 -8.33
C GLY A 52 11.83 2.83 -7.51
N THR A 53 11.03 2.40 -6.53
CA THR A 53 11.21 1.11 -5.85
C THR A 53 10.78 0.00 -6.80
N HIS A 54 11.59 -1.02 -7.08
CA HIS A 54 11.22 -2.10 -8.00
C HIS A 54 10.78 -3.37 -7.27
N VAL A 55 10.02 -4.22 -7.95
CA VAL A 55 9.68 -5.57 -7.48
C VAL A 55 10.30 -6.55 -8.47
N GLY A 56 11.19 -7.42 -7.99
CA GLY A 56 11.91 -8.39 -8.81
C GLY A 56 11.61 -9.84 -8.41
N CYS A 57 11.83 -10.20 -7.14
CA CYS A 57 11.73 -11.58 -6.69
C CYS A 57 10.58 -11.88 -5.72
N ASP A 58 9.95 -10.87 -5.12
CA ASP A 58 8.91 -10.98 -4.05
C ASP A 58 9.26 -11.87 -2.84
N THR A 59 10.50 -12.37 -2.77
CA THR A 59 10.96 -13.40 -1.84
C THR A 59 12.27 -13.00 -1.16
N THR A 60 12.57 -11.69 -1.11
CA THR A 60 13.74 -11.07 -0.42
C THR A 60 15.13 -11.34 -1.00
N ASN A 61 15.25 -12.12 -2.08
CA ASN A 61 16.56 -12.54 -2.63
C ASN A 61 17.31 -11.46 -3.44
N CYS A 62 16.62 -10.51 -4.09
CA CYS A 62 17.25 -9.61 -5.07
C CYS A 62 17.48 -8.17 -4.61
N GLY A 63 16.95 -7.75 -3.46
CA GLY A 63 17.10 -6.39 -2.94
C GLY A 63 16.43 -5.26 -3.75
N ALA A 64 15.77 -5.54 -4.87
CA ALA A 64 15.20 -4.51 -5.76
C ALA A 64 14.14 -3.61 -5.09
N CYS A 65 13.51 -4.10 -4.02
CA CYS A 65 12.47 -3.38 -3.26
C CYS A 65 12.98 -2.72 -1.98
N THR A 66 14.30 -2.57 -1.81
CA THR A 66 14.90 -2.01 -0.59
C THR A 66 14.57 -0.52 -0.44
N VAL A 67 14.23 -0.10 0.77
CA VAL A 67 13.95 1.30 1.16
C VAL A 67 14.52 1.59 2.54
N LEU A 68 14.67 2.87 2.88
CA LEU A 68 15.05 3.33 4.21
C LEU A 68 13.80 3.57 5.06
N LEU A 69 13.87 3.20 6.35
CA LEU A 69 12.81 3.38 7.34
C LEU A 69 13.23 4.38 8.41
#